data_AF-A0A0J6SL82-F1
#
_entry.id   AF-A0A0J6SL82-F1
#
_cell.length_a   1.000
_cell.length_b   1.000
_cell.length_c   1.000
_cell.angle_alpha   90.00
_cell.angle_beta   90.00
_cell.angle_gamma   90.00
#
_symmetry.space_group_name_H-M   'P 1'
#
loop_
_entity.id
_entity.type
_entity.pdbx_description
1 polymer ?
#
loop_
_entity_poly.entity_id
_entity_poly.type
_entity_poly.pdbx_seq_one_letter_code
_entity_poly.pdbx_strand_id
1 'polypeptide(L)' 'MPRPALTNPSLLAATVTALIDRAASRQDLWRLLTDSYTVDLDEVAAVLPRQEPEPDWLPTKR' A
#
# COMPACT_ATOMS: atom_id res chain seq x y z
N MET A 1 -18.97 13.44 7.28
CA MET A 1 -19.12 13.23 5.82
C MET A 1 -18.59 11.85 5.49
N PRO A 2 -19.20 11.08 4.57
CA PRO A 2 -18.65 9.79 4.16
C PRO A 2 -17.31 10.02 3.45
N ARG A 3 -16.32 9.15 3.74
CA ARG A 3 -15.04 9.19 3.04
C ARG A 3 -15.25 8.79 1.57
N PRO A 4 -14.58 9.44 0.62
CA PRO A 4 -14.66 9.03 -0.78
C PRO A 4 -14.07 7.64 -0.96
N ALA A 5 -14.77 6.80 -1.72
CA ALA A 5 -14.31 5.46 -2.05
C ALA A 5 -13.36 5.50 -3.26
N LEU A 6 -12.16 4.98 -3.07
CA LEU A 6 -11.11 4.90 -4.07
C LEU A 6 -11.15 3.52 -4.73
N THR A 7 -12.21 3.31 -5.52
CA THR A 7 -12.50 2.02 -6.19
C THR A 7 -11.89 1.91 -7.58
N ASN A 8 -11.29 2.99 -8.10
CA ASN A 8 -10.65 2.98 -9.40
C ASN A 8 -9.15 2.66 -9.23
N PRO A 9 -8.64 1.56 -9.81
CA PRO A 9 -7.25 1.14 -9.67
C PRO A 9 -6.25 2.20 -10.17
N SER A 10 -6.58 2.93 -11.24
CA SER A 10 -5.70 3.97 -11.77
C SER A 10 -5.64 5.18 -10.83
N LEU A 11 -6.75 5.56 -10.22
CA LEU A 11 -6.76 6.61 -9.19
C LEU A 11 -6.03 6.15 -7.92
N LEU A 12 -6.15 4.87 -7.58
CA LEU A 12 -5.45 4.29 -6.44
C LEU A 12 -3.94 4.29 -6.66
N ALA A 13 -3.46 3.84 -7.82
CA ALA A 13 -2.06 3.93 -8.21
C ALA A 13 -1.54 5.37 -8.13
N ALA A 14 -2.24 6.33 -8.73
CA ALA A 14 -1.84 7.73 -8.70
C ALA A 14 -1.81 8.31 -7.26
N THR A 15 -2.79 7.95 -6.43
CA THR A 15 -2.89 8.42 -5.03
C THR A 15 -1.78 7.81 -4.18
N VAL A 16 -1.52 6.50 -4.34
CA VAL A 16 -0.40 5.80 -3.68
C VAL A 16 0.92 6.42 -4.09
N THR A 17 1.16 6.67 -5.37
CA THR A 17 2.39 7.34 -5.86
C THR A 17 2.53 8.76 -5.30
N ALA A 18 1.44 9.51 -5.15
CA ALA A 18 1.51 10.86 -4.56
C ALA A 18 1.79 10.83 -3.04
N LEU A 19 1.31 9.81 -2.34
CA LEU A 19 1.48 9.66 -0.90
C LEU A 19 2.77 8.95 -0.51
N ILE A 20 3.37 8.14 -1.40
CA ILE A 20 4.59 7.38 -1.09
C ILE A 20 5.78 8.32 -0.77
N ASP A 21 5.83 9.49 -1.40
CA ASP A 21 6.86 10.52 -1.15
C ASP A 21 6.66 11.24 0.20
N ARG A 22 5.41 11.28 0.68
CA ARG A 22 5.04 11.91 1.96
C ARG A 22 5.05 10.94 3.13
N ALA A 23 4.91 9.65 2.87
CA ALA A 23 4.81 8.64 3.89
C ALA A 23 6.20 8.25 4.40
N ALA A 24 6.42 8.34 5.71
CA ALA A 24 7.69 7.93 6.32
C ALA A 24 7.90 6.41 6.29
N SER A 25 6.82 5.63 6.10
CA SER A 25 6.84 4.17 6.04
C SER A 25 5.58 3.63 5.34
N ARG A 26 5.56 2.34 5.00
CA ARG A 26 4.35 1.69 4.43
C ARG A 26 3.15 1.72 5.38
N GLN A 27 3.39 1.61 6.69
CA GLN A 27 2.32 1.74 7.68
C GLN A 27 1.76 3.16 7.72
N ASP A 28 2.64 4.16 7.57
CA ASP A 28 2.25 5.57 7.48
C ASP A 28 1.44 5.87 6.20
N LEU A 29 1.87 5.30 5.07
CA LEU A 29 1.14 5.34 3.80
C LEU A 29 -0.27 4.76 3.95
N TRP A 30 -0.39 3.56 4.53
CA TRP A 30 -1.68 2.90 4.78
C TRP A 30 -2.57 3.74 5.69
N ARG A 31 -2.00 4.35 6.74
CA ARG A 31 -2.72 5.25 7.63
C ARG A 31 -3.25 6.48 6.89
N LEU A 32 -2.43 7.15 6.10
CA LEU A 32 -2.84 8.32 5.30
C LEU A 32 -3.95 7.97 4.29
N LEU A 33 -3.82 6.81 3.65
CA LEU A 33 -4.78 6.32 2.67
C LEU A 33 -6.15 6.07 3.31
N THR A 34 -6.17 5.33 4.42
CA THR A 34 -7.41 4.94 5.12
C THR A 34 -8.02 6.06 5.95
N ASP A 35 -7.22 7.04 6.37
CA ASP A 35 -7.70 8.25 7.05
C ASP A 35 -8.49 9.13 6.07
N SER A 36 -7.96 9.34 4.85
CA SER A 36 -8.58 10.20 3.83
C SER A 36 -9.61 9.50 2.95
N TYR A 37 -9.48 8.20 2.72
CA TYR A 37 -10.24 7.46 1.72
C TYR A 37 -10.73 6.10 2.22
N THR A 38 -11.82 5.63 1.66
CA THR A 38 -12.22 4.22 1.77
C THR A 38 -11.60 3.47 0.61
N VAL A 39 -10.80 2.45 0.88
CA VAL A 39 -10.06 1.69 -0.13
C VAL A 39 -10.37 0.21 -0.04
N ASP A 40 -10.28 -0.47 -1.17
CA ASP A 40 -10.33 -1.93 -1.24
C ASP A 40 -8.93 -2.51 -0.94
N LEU A 41 -8.87 -3.52 -0.08
CA LEU A 41 -7.61 -4.10 0.38
C LEU A 41 -6.90 -4.87 -0.74
N ASP A 42 -7.64 -5.59 -1.58
CA ASP A 42 -7.08 -6.34 -2.71
C ASP A 42 -6.51 -5.39 -3.77
N GLU A 43 -7.24 -4.31 -4.07
CA GLU A 43 -6.77 -3.29 -5.01
C GLU A 43 -5.50 -2.60 -4.50
N VAL A 44 -5.42 -2.29 -3.19
CA VAL A 44 -4.20 -1.70 -2.61
C VAL A 44 -3.04 -2.68 -2.67
N ALA A 45 -3.27 -3.96 -2.38
CA ALA A 45 -2.24 -4.99 -2.46
C ALA A 45 -1.69 -5.16 -3.89
N ALA A 46 -2.53 -4.97 -4.92
CA ALA A 46 -2.11 -5.03 -6.32
C ALA A 46 -1.21 -3.84 -6.73
N VAL A 47 -1.39 -2.68 -6.10
CA VAL A 47 -0.66 -1.43 -6.41
C VAL A 47 0.62 -1.31 -5.60
N LEU A 48 0.67 -1.87 -4.39
CA LEU A 48 1.84 -1.76 -3.53
C LEU A 48 3.02 -2.55 -4.12
N PRO A 49 4.25 -1.98 -4.10
CA PRO A 49 5.43 -2.71 -4.55
C PRO A 49 5.60 -3.95 -3.67
N ARG A 50 5.58 -5.12 -4.30
CA ARG A 50 5.76 -6.42 -3.65
C ARG A 50 7.08 -6.39 -2.90
N GLN A 51 7.01 -6.40 -1.56
CA GLN A 51 8.15 -6.83 -0.78
C GLN A 51 8.02 -8.32 -0.62
N GLU A 52 8.81 -9.04 -1.41
CA GLU A 52 9.16 -10.41 -1.05
C GLU A 52 9.82 -10.34 0.33
N PRO A 53 9.21 -10.89 1.39
CA PRO A 53 9.99 -11.18 2.58
C PRO A 53 11.08 -12.16 2.13
N GLU A 54 12.35 -11.85 2.40
CA GLU A 54 13.41 -12.84 2.21
C GLU A 54 12.98 -14.12 2.94
N PRO A 55 12.91 -15.27 2.25
CA PRO A 55 12.55 -16.50 2.90
C PRO A 55 13.64 -16.88 3.91
N ASP A 56 13.44 -16.56 5.18
CA ASP A 56 14.24 -16.98 6.34
C ASP A 56 14.34 -18.51 6.51
N TRP A 57 13.68 -19.30 5.65
CA TRP A 57 13.64 -20.76 5.74
C TRP A 57 14.79 -21.47 5.00
N LEU A 58 15.77 -20.76 4.44
CA LEU A 58 16.99 -21.37 3.89
C LEU A 58 18.14 -21.30 4.91
N PRO A 59 18.38 -22.34 5.73
CA PRO A 59 19.66 -22.46 6.41
C PRO A 59 20.74 -22.61 5.34
N THR A 60 21.61 -21.62 5.18
CA THR A 60 22.89 -21.74 4.47
C THR A 60 23.63 -22.94 5.04
N LYS A 61 23.58 -24.09 4.35
CA LYS A 61 24.43 -25.23 4.64
C LYS A 61 25.86 -24.85 4.28
N ARG A 62 26.73 -24.81 5.29
CA ARG A 62 28.19 -24.83 5.14
C ARG A 62 28.65 -26.14 4.51
#